data_AF-A0AAE3NA91-F1
#
_entry.id   AF-A0AAE3NA91-F1
#
_cell.length_a   1.000
_cell.length_b   1.000
_cell.length_c   1.000
_cell.angle_alpha   90.00
_cell.angle_beta   90.00
_cell.angle_gamma   90.00
#
_symmetry.space_group_name_H-M   'P 1'
#
loop_
_entity.id
_entity.type
_entity.pdbx_description
1 polymer ?
#
loop_
_entity_poly.entity_id
_entity_poly.type
_entity_poly.pdbx_seq_one_letter_code
_entity_poly.pdbx_strand_id
1 'polypeptide(L)'
;MNPPTHTTDALSAAGWRLRASPGYAGRFGPLWTLKEEAGWAYGVLATAEHLNPAGAVHGGVFASLLDHALSAIAWEALGRQPCVTVQLDTQFLQAAREGQFLEARGRVVQATGSLVFMHGTVWHAGQALCEGSAVLKRLR
;
A
#
# COMPACT_ATOMS: atom_id res chain seq x y z
N MET A 1 2.41 -7.85 18.48
CA MET A 1 3.44 -7.19 19.32
C MET A 1 3.58 -5.77 18.80
N ASN A 2 3.49 -4.73 19.65
CA ASN A 2 3.57 -3.34 19.17
C ASN A 2 4.92 -3.10 18.48
N PRO A 3 4.96 -2.39 17.33
CA PRO A 3 6.23 -2.02 16.74
C PRO A 3 7.05 -1.18 17.73
N PRO A 4 8.39 -1.29 17.72
CA PRO A 4 9.24 -0.52 18.63
C PRO A 4 8.93 0.98 18.51
N THR A 5 8.63 1.63 19.63
CA THR A 5 8.15 3.01 19.73
C THR A 5 8.99 4.00 18.91
N HIS A 6 10.31 3.78 18.87
CA HIS A 6 11.25 4.58 18.08
C HIS A 6 10.94 4.64 16.57
N THR A 7 10.44 3.56 15.97
CA THR A 7 10.13 3.53 14.54
C THR A 7 8.87 4.33 14.23
N THR A 8 7.85 4.23 15.08
CA THR A 8 6.59 4.97 14.96
C THR A 8 6.81 6.48 15.09
N ASP A 9 7.66 6.89 16.03
CA ASP A 9 8.04 8.28 16.23
C ASP A 9 8.85 8.82 15.05
N ALA A 10 9.80 8.04 14.54
CA ALA A 10 10.60 8.39 13.37
C ALA A 10 9.73 8.58 12.11
N LEU A 11 8.76 7.69 11.87
CA LEU A 11 7.79 7.83 10.77
C LEU A 11 6.97 9.11 10.90
N SER A 12 6.49 9.40 12.11
CA SER A 12 5.72 10.63 12.38
C SER A 12 6.56 11.89 12.15
N ALA A 13 7.83 11.88 12.60
CA ALA A 13 8.78 12.97 12.35
C ALA A 13 9.10 13.15 10.86
N ALA A 14 9.10 12.06 10.09
CA ALA A 14 9.21 12.08 8.63
C ALA A 14 7.91 12.48 7.90
N GLY A 15 6.86 12.86 8.63
CA GLY A 15 5.60 13.37 8.08
C GLY A 15 4.54 12.30 7.79
N TRP A 16 4.82 11.03 8.06
CA TRP A 16 3.83 9.97 7.93
C TRP A 16 2.75 10.10 9.00
N ARG A 17 1.50 9.85 8.61
CA ARG A 17 0.34 9.92 9.52
C ARG A 17 -0.29 8.55 9.65
N LEU A 18 -0.34 8.05 10.88
CA LEU A 18 -1.05 6.81 11.19
C LEU A 18 -2.55 6.96 10.95
N ARG A 19 -3.15 5.99 10.26
CA ARG A 19 -4.57 5.90 9.95
C ARG A 19 -5.12 4.61 10.50
N ALA A 20 -5.90 4.73 11.58
CA ALA A 20 -6.79 3.65 11.98
C ALA A 20 -7.94 3.58 10.96
N SER A 21 -8.12 2.42 10.34
CA SER A 21 -9.25 2.13 9.46
C SER A 21 -10.04 0.97 10.04
N PRO A 22 -11.38 1.02 10.07
CA PRO A 22 -12.17 -0.19 10.33
C PRO A 22 -12.04 -1.19 9.16
N GLY A 23 -12.54 -2.41 9.37
CA GLY A 23 -12.63 -3.42 8.32
C GLY A 23 -11.28 -4.04 7.92
N TYR A 24 -11.18 -4.52 6.68
CA TYR A 24 -10.01 -5.26 6.20
C TYR A 24 -8.72 -4.44 6.28
N ALA A 25 -8.76 -3.15 5.92
CA ALA A 25 -7.62 -2.25 6.00
C ALA A 25 -7.05 -2.10 7.43
N GLY A 26 -7.92 -2.16 8.45
CA GLY A 26 -7.46 -2.18 9.84
C GLY A 26 -6.79 -3.50 10.25
N ARG A 27 -7.18 -4.62 9.62
CA ARG A 27 -6.69 -5.96 9.98
C ARG A 27 -5.30 -6.26 9.44
N PHE A 28 -4.95 -5.75 8.25
CA PHE A 28 -3.59 -5.87 7.71
C PHE A 28 -2.70 -4.65 8.02
N GLY A 29 -3.29 -3.62 8.60
CA GLY A 29 -2.60 -2.40 9.02
C GLY A 29 -2.00 -2.51 10.43
N PRO A 30 -1.82 -1.37 11.13
CA PRO A 30 -2.36 -0.05 10.79
C PRO A 30 -1.65 0.58 9.59
N LEU A 31 -2.40 1.37 8.83
CA LEU A 31 -1.90 2.05 7.63
C LEU A 31 -1.28 3.39 7.99
N TRP A 32 -0.24 3.76 7.25
CA TRP A 32 0.38 5.07 7.29
C TRP A 32 0.14 5.79 5.97
N THR A 33 -0.05 7.10 6.01
CA THR A 33 -0.16 7.91 4.79
C THR A 33 0.76 9.11 4.81
N LEU A 34 1.31 9.44 3.65
CA LEU A 34 2.12 10.62 3.42
C LEU A 34 1.62 11.32 2.16
N LYS A 35 1.39 12.63 2.24
CA LYS A 35 1.08 13.46 1.07
C LYS A 35 2.39 13.88 0.43
N GLU A 36 2.56 13.58 -0.85
CA GLU A 36 3.72 13.97 -1.64
C GLU A 36 3.26 14.88 -2.79
N GLU A 37 4.21 15.56 -3.45
CA GLU A 37 3.90 16.39 -4.63
C GLU A 37 3.23 15.57 -5.74
N ALA A 38 3.73 14.36 -5.99
CA ALA A 38 3.24 13.46 -7.02
C ALA A 38 1.93 12.73 -6.67
N GLY A 39 1.44 12.81 -5.42
CA GLY A 39 0.25 12.09 -5.01
C GLY A 39 0.21 11.73 -3.53
N TRP A 40 -0.13 10.47 -3.25
CA TRP A 40 -0.17 9.92 -1.90
C TRP A 40 0.70 8.66 -1.85
N ALA A 41 1.46 8.51 -0.77
CA ALA A 41 2.13 7.29 -0.42
C ALA A 41 1.40 6.62 0.77
N TYR A 42 1.42 5.29 0.78
CA TYR A 42 0.78 4.47 1.79
C TYR A 42 1.80 3.50 2.36
N GLY A 43 1.72 3.17 3.65
CA GLY A 43 2.68 2.24 4.22
C GLY A 43 2.15 1.39 5.35
N VAL A 44 2.88 0.31 5.63
CA VAL A 44 2.64 -0.61 6.74
C VAL A 44 3.97 -0.90 7.40
N LEU A 45 4.01 -0.82 8.73
CA LEU A 45 5.15 -1.27 9.51
C LEU A 45 4.99 -2.78 9.76
N ALA A 46 5.92 -3.58 9.23
CA ALA A 46 5.88 -5.02 9.38
C ALA A 46 6.06 -5.42 10.85
N THR A 47 5.20 -6.32 11.33
CA THR A 47 5.22 -6.88 12.69
C THR A 47 5.18 -8.41 12.58
N ALA A 48 5.35 -9.13 13.69
CA ALA A 48 5.17 -10.58 13.75
C ALA A 48 3.83 -11.08 13.15
N GLU A 49 2.75 -10.29 13.21
CA GLU A 49 1.43 -10.65 12.66
C GLU A 49 1.40 -10.65 11.13
N HIS A 50 2.36 -9.98 10.50
CA HIS A 50 2.50 -9.89 9.05
C HIS A 50 3.36 -10.99 8.44
N LEU A 51 3.97 -11.86 9.27
CA LEU A 51 4.92 -12.86 8.81
C LEU A 51 4.24 -14.14 8.34
N ASN A 52 4.87 -14.81 7.37
CA ASN A 52 4.57 -16.18 6.99
C ASN A 52 5.38 -17.18 7.85
N PRO A 53 5.12 -18.50 7.74
CA PRO A 53 5.84 -19.50 8.53
C PRO A 53 7.37 -19.53 8.34
N ALA A 54 7.89 -18.93 7.27
CA ALA A 54 9.33 -18.80 7.01
C ALA A 54 9.95 -17.54 7.62
N GLY A 55 9.20 -16.75 8.41
CA GLY A 55 9.68 -15.53 9.05
C GLY A 55 9.83 -14.33 8.10
N ALA A 56 9.28 -14.41 6.89
CA ALA A 56 9.23 -13.32 5.92
C ALA A 56 7.85 -12.66 5.93
N VAL A 57 7.74 -11.38 5.56
CA VAL A 57 6.42 -10.77 5.36
C VAL A 57 5.62 -11.57 4.32
N HIS A 58 4.38 -11.92 4.67
CA HIS A 58 3.50 -12.70 3.81
C HIS A 58 3.16 -11.92 2.53
N GLY A 59 3.17 -12.60 1.36
CA GLY A 59 2.88 -11.98 0.06
C GLY A 59 1.55 -11.22 0.03
N GLY A 60 0.56 -11.74 0.76
CA GLY A 60 -0.74 -11.09 0.95
C GLY A 60 -0.65 -9.68 1.52
N VAL A 61 0.31 -9.35 2.38
CA VAL A 61 0.47 -7.99 2.94
C VAL A 61 0.85 -6.99 1.86
N PHE A 62 1.76 -7.37 0.95
CA PHE A 62 2.12 -6.53 -0.18
C PHE A 62 0.93 -6.35 -1.14
N ALA A 63 0.19 -7.42 -1.41
CA ALA A 63 -0.98 -7.37 -2.28
C ALA A 63 -2.07 -6.45 -1.68
N SER A 64 -2.37 -6.58 -0.38
CA SER A 64 -3.33 -5.72 0.31
C SER A 64 -2.90 -4.26 0.33
N LEU A 65 -1.60 -3.99 0.56
CA LEU A 65 -1.07 -2.64 0.56
C LEU A 65 -1.13 -2.01 -0.85
N LEU A 66 -0.75 -2.76 -1.90
CA LEU A 66 -0.86 -2.30 -3.28
C LEU A 66 -2.32 -2.07 -3.68
N ASP A 67 -3.22 -3.01 -3.37
CA ASP A 67 -4.65 -2.86 -3.65
C ASP A 67 -5.21 -1.59 -3.02
N HIS A 68 -4.93 -1.37 -1.73
CA HIS A 68 -5.37 -0.18 -1.01
C HIS A 68 -4.79 1.11 -1.62
N ALA A 69 -3.48 1.15 -1.84
CA ALA A 69 -2.80 2.33 -2.37
C ALA A 69 -3.30 2.69 -3.77
N LEU A 70 -3.33 1.71 -4.68
CA LEU A 70 -3.75 1.94 -6.06
C LEU A 70 -5.24 2.29 -6.15
N SER A 71 -6.08 1.70 -5.30
CA SER A 71 -7.50 2.04 -5.24
C SER A 71 -7.74 3.46 -4.74
N ALA A 72 -7.04 3.89 -3.70
CA ALA A 72 -7.15 5.25 -3.19
C ALA A 72 -6.66 6.29 -4.21
N ILE A 73 -5.56 6.00 -4.92
CA ILE A 73 -5.03 6.88 -5.98
C ILE A 73 -6.00 6.94 -7.18
N ALA A 74 -6.56 5.79 -7.60
CA ALA A 74 -7.54 5.75 -8.67
C ALA A 74 -8.84 6.50 -8.30
N TRP A 75 -9.30 6.37 -7.06
CA TRP A 75 -10.45 7.11 -6.54
C TRP A 75 -10.24 8.63 -6.63
N GLU A 76 -9.07 9.13 -6.22
CA GLU A 76 -8.73 10.56 -6.40
C GLU A 76 -8.71 10.96 -7.88
N ALA A 77 -8.08 10.16 -8.74
CA ALA A 77 -8.01 10.42 -10.18
C ALA A 77 -9.38 10.41 -10.87
N LEU A 78 -10.36 9.69 -10.32
CA LEU A 78 -11.74 9.64 -10.78
C LEU A 78 -12.62 10.76 -10.20
N GLY A 79 -12.04 11.79 -9.59
CA GLY A 79 -12.82 12.86 -8.95
C GLY A 79 -13.62 12.33 -7.76
N ARG A 80 -13.05 11.37 -7.03
CA ARG A 80 -13.63 10.77 -5.81
C ARG A 80 -14.91 9.97 -6.05
N GLN A 81 -15.09 9.49 -7.28
CA GLN A 81 -16.15 8.53 -7.62
C GLN A 81 -15.76 7.12 -7.16
N PRO A 82 -16.68 6.34 -6.56
CA PRO A 82 -16.36 5.01 -6.09
C PRO A 82 -15.82 4.11 -7.20
N CYS A 83 -14.82 3.29 -6.87
CA CYS A 83 -14.25 2.30 -7.78
C CYS A 83 -13.88 1.02 -7.01
N VAL A 84 -13.72 -0.07 -7.75
CA VAL A 84 -13.38 -1.40 -7.21
C VAL A 84 -12.30 -2.03 -8.06
N THR A 85 -11.35 -2.70 -7.41
CA THR A 85 -10.33 -3.51 -8.09
C THR A 85 -10.98 -4.73 -8.75
N VAL A 86 -10.79 -4.88 -10.06
CA VAL A 86 -11.25 -6.05 -10.81
C VAL A 86 -10.13 -7.02 -11.16
N GLN A 87 -8.88 -6.55 -11.12
CA GLN A 87 -7.67 -7.34 -11.31
C GLN A 87 -6.51 -6.67 -10.57
N LEU A 88 -5.67 -7.47 -9.92
CA LEU A 88 -4.37 -7.07 -9.39
C LEU A 88 -3.36 -8.18 -9.65
N ASP A 89 -2.33 -7.88 -10.43
CA ASP A 89 -1.17 -8.74 -10.62
C ASP A 89 0.00 -8.21 -9.79
N THR A 90 0.72 -9.09 -9.10
CA THR A 90 1.86 -8.72 -8.26
C THR A 90 3.08 -9.56 -8.58
N GLN A 91 4.26 -8.95 -8.48
CA GLN A 91 5.57 -9.57 -8.67
C GLN A 91 6.42 -9.29 -7.43
N PHE A 92 6.74 -10.35 -6.67
CA PHE A 92 7.55 -10.25 -5.46
C PHE A 92 9.03 -10.32 -5.82
N LEU A 93 9.72 -9.19 -5.72
CA LEU A 93 11.11 -9.05 -6.14
C LEU A 93 12.06 -9.48 -5.03
N GLN A 94 11.76 -9.08 -3.78
CA GLN A 94 12.60 -9.34 -2.62
C GLN A 94 11.76 -9.52 -1.35
N ALA A 95 12.29 -10.29 -0.41
CA ALA A 95 11.61 -10.56 0.85
C ALA A 95 11.77 -9.40 1.84
N ALA A 96 10.69 -9.09 2.57
CA ALA A 96 10.74 -8.20 3.73
C ALA A 96 10.75 -8.97 5.06
N ARG A 97 11.11 -8.27 6.13
CA ARG A 97 11.26 -8.78 7.49
C ARG A 97 10.48 -7.92 8.49
N GLU A 98 10.23 -8.46 9.67
CA GLU A 98 9.66 -7.70 10.79
C GLU A 98 10.49 -6.44 11.09
N GLY A 99 9.81 -5.37 11.49
CA GLY A 99 10.41 -4.07 11.79
C GLY A 99 10.69 -3.21 10.57
N GLN A 100 10.62 -3.75 9.34
CA GLN A 100 10.77 -2.97 8.13
C GLN A 100 9.49 -2.21 7.80
N PHE A 101 9.64 -0.95 7.41
CA PHE A 101 8.54 -0.13 6.91
C PHE A 101 8.39 -0.33 5.40
N LEU A 102 7.20 -0.75 4.98
CA LEU A 102 6.85 -1.02 3.58
C LEU A 102 6.06 0.16 3.04
N GLU A 103 6.52 0.74 1.94
CA GLU A 103 5.96 1.97 1.36
C GLU A 103 5.48 1.74 -0.07
N ALA A 104 4.18 1.86 -0.30
CA ALA A 104 3.57 1.80 -1.62
C ALA A 104 3.36 3.20 -2.22
N ARG A 105 3.73 3.33 -3.49
CA ARG A 105 3.40 4.45 -4.37
C ARG A 105 2.86 3.90 -5.68
N GLY A 106 2.05 4.69 -6.36
CA GLY A 106 1.48 4.28 -7.63
C GLY A 106 1.07 5.45 -8.51
N ARG A 107 0.72 5.13 -9.76
CA ARG A 107 0.31 6.10 -10.77
C ARG A 107 -0.75 5.51 -11.68
N VAL A 108 -1.57 6.40 -12.25
CA VAL A 108 -2.45 6.07 -13.37
C VAL A 108 -1.58 5.83 -14.60
N VAL A 109 -1.74 4.67 -15.22
CA VAL A 109 -1.15 4.34 -16.53
C VAL A 109 -2.06 4.81 -17.64
N GLN A 110 -3.36 4.52 -17.52
CA GLN A 110 -4.39 4.91 -18.48
C GLN A 110 -5.75 4.99 -17.79
N ALA A 111 -6.58 5.94 -18.20
CA ALA A 111 -7.98 6.01 -17.81
C ALA A 111 -8.87 5.94 -19.05
N THR A 112 -9.97 5.22 -18.95
CA THR A 112 -11.00 5.08 -19.98
C THR A 112 -12.35 5.52 -19.42
N GLY A 113 -13.44 5.31 -20.17
CA GLY A 113 -14.79 5.64 -19.70
C GLY A 113 -15.23 4.88 -18.44
N SER A 114 -14.72 3.69 -18.15
CA SER A 114 -15.15 2.91 -16.97
C SER A 114 -14.02 2.20 -16.23
N LEU A 115 -12.84 2.10 -16.83
CA LEU A 115 -11.68 1.42 -16.25
C LEU A 115 -10.50 2.37 -16.08
N VAL A 116 -9.77 2.19 -14.99
CA VAL A 116 -8.50 2.85 -14.68
C VAL A 116 -7.42 1.79 -14.52
N PHE A 117 -6.36 1.92 -15.31
CA PHE A 117 -5.19 1.05 -15.27
C PHE A 117 -4.13 1.71 -14.43
N MET A 118 -3.61 0.96 -13.46
CA MET A 118 -2.69 1.45 -12.43
C MET A 118 -1.42 0.63 -12.43
N HIS A 119 -0.32 1.27 -12.04
CA HIS A 119 0.93 0.59 -11.71
C HIS A 119 1.45 1.14 -10.39
N GLY A 120 2.03 0.27 -9.56
CA GLY A 120 2.61 0.65 -8.29
C GLY A 120 3.73 -0.26 -7.84
N THR A 121 4.48 0.23 -6.86
CA THR A 121 5.64 -0.45 -6.31
C THR A 121 5.66 -0.26 -4.80
N VAL A 122 5.98 -1.32 -4.08
CA VAL A 122 6.27 -1.33 -2.65
C VAL A 122 7.79 -1.30 -2.46
N TRP A 123 8.24 -0.37 -1.63
CA TRP A 123 9.64 -0.12 -1.33
C TRP A 123 9.94 -0.32 0.15
N HIS A 124 11.20 -0.55 0.47
CA HIS A 124 11.76 -0.35 1.80
C HIS A 124 13.15 0.26 1.65
N ALA A 125 13.42 1.40 2.28
CA ALA A 125 14.74 2.04 2.29
C ALA A 125 15.37 2.18 0.88
N GLY A 126 14.58 2.56 -0.12
CA GLY A 126 15.02 2.73 -1.52
C GLY A 126 15.15 1.45 -2.34
N GLN A 127 14.82 0.28 -1.77
CA GLN A 127 14.85 -1.00 -2.44
C GLN A 127 13.43 -1.47 -2.82
N ALA A 128 13.21 -1.85 -4.08
CA ALA A 128 11.93 -2.36 -4.56
C ALA A 128 11.70 -3.79 -4.06
N LEU A 129 10.58 -4.00 -3.37
CA LEU A 129 10.22 -5.29 -2.76
C LEU A 129 9.15 -6.03 -3.56
N CYS A 130 8.16 -5.29 -4.08
CA CYS A 130 7.05 -5.84 -4.85
C CYS A 130 6.56 -4.81 -5.86
N GLU A 131 6.23 -5.24 -7.07
CA GLU A 131 5.57 -4.42 -8.08
C GLU A 131 4.17 -4.97 -8.37
N GLY A 132 3.27 -4.11 -8.81
CA GLY A 132 1.94 -4.54 -9.21
C GLY A 132 1.30 -3.68 -10.29
N SER A 133 0.45 -4.33 -11.07
CA SER A 133 -0.44 -3.68 -12.03
C SER A 133 -1.87 -4.01 -11.66
N ALA A 134 -2.73 -2.98 -11.62
CA ALA A 134 -4.12 -3.15 -11.23
C ALA A 134 -5.06 -2.53 -12.25
N VAL A 135 -6.25 -3.11 -12.36
CA VAL A 135 -7.36 -2.53 -13.10
C VAL A 135 -8.49 -2.25 -12.13
N LEU A 136 -8.94 -1.01 -12.10
CA LEU A 136 -10.08 -0.57 -11.30
C LEU A 136 -11.25 -0.22 -12.19
N LYS A 137 -12.44 -0.62 -11.76
CA LYS A 137 -13.69 -0.27 -12.41
C LYS A 137 -14.39 0.82 -11.62
N ARG A 138 -14.67 1.93 -12.29
CA ARG A 138 -15.54 2.98 -11.77
C ARG A 138 -16.96 2.42 -11.58
N LEU A 139 -17.52 2.64 -10.40
CA LEU A 139 -18.91 2.37 -10.11
C LEU A 139 -19.77 3.55 -10.57
N ARG A 140 -20.99 3.25 -11.02
CA ARG A 140 -21.97 4.25 -11.44
C ARG A 140 -22.73 4.78 -10.23
#